data_AF-A0A254SBD9-F1
#
_entry.id   AF-A0A254SBD9-F1
#
_cell.length_a   1.000
_cell.length_b   1.000
_cell.length_c   1.000
_cell.angle_alpha   90.00
_cell.angle_beta   90.00
_cell.angle_gamma   90.00
#
_symmetry.space_group_name_H-M   'P 1'
#
loop_
_entity.id
_entity.type
_entity.pdbx_description
1 polymer ?
#
loop_
_entity_poly.entity_id
_entity_poly.type
_entity_poly.pdbx_seq_one_letter_code
_entity_poly.pdbx_strand_id
1 'polypeptide(L)'
;MLSANEKDKEGWIADDNAAFLSLKTALHAYFETYRVSFEESQNPIKISKLAKPGKFDSNLYKSLYFTTITQFQNFFELILKDALRKIDELFAVKWNEKFTASLYRKIKSKELCSDVFCQSIEFSEALKRLKIIQKENPKDDVIKKIEFLLVKENDETLDFLNDLRNRIWHRGLYYLFYPKLDCFICGKILPLVKQVTDLDWYSENKEWIYKNLACDIDPINSLISEISKRPINYEKIALLKEMGRAAYHNPIIQLDDNCSPLERGLKVNCNREKMKYVNVKVAAVRNELLSGVYICPVCGQETLLKYELDDTSYDGRAYYPHFIPEKLKCETCSFEIRSNIEDLSLCNINCKNFWSDHT
;
A
#
# COMPACT_ATOMS: atom_id res chain seq x y z
N MET A 1 -27.31 12.42 -22.36
CA MET A 1 -26.26 13.05 -21.54
C MET A 1 -26.93 14.08 -20.66
N LEU A 2 -26.97 13.86 -19.35
CA LEU A 2 -27.18 14.99 -18.44
C LEU A 2 -25.87 15.79 -18.45
N SER A 3 -25.97 17.10 -18.62
CA SER A 3 -24.80 17.99 -18.58
C SER A 3 -24.11 17.86 -17.22
N ALA A 4 -22.81 18.16 -17.10
CA ALA A 4 -22.10 18.14 -15.82
C ALA A 4 -22.85 18.94 -14.73
N ASN A 5 -23.53 20.02 -15.13
CA ASN A 5 -24.39 20.87 -14.29
C ASN A 5 -25.67 20.19 -13.75
N GLU A 6 -26.09 19.04 -14.27
CA GLU A 6 -27.27 18.29 -13.80
C GLU A 6 -26.90 17.20 -12.79
N LYS A 7 -25.68 16.67 -12.82
CA LYS A 7 -25.20 15.66 -11.83
C LYS A 7 -24.96 16.27 -10.44
N ASP A 8 -24.50 17.51 -10.39
CA ASP A 8 -24.33 18.26 -9.13
C ASP A 8 -25.66 18.49 -8.39
N LYS A 9 -26.78 18.50 -9.12
CA LYS A 9 -28.13 18.69 -8.54
C LYS A 9 -28.68 17.45 -7.84
N GLU A 10 -28.10 16.27 -8.08
CA GLU A 10 -28.48 15.00 -7.44
C GLU A 10 -27.53 14.57 -6.32
N GLY A 11 -26.56 15.42 -5.95
CA GLY A 11 -25.60 15.13 -4.88
C GLY A 11 -24.48 14.16 -5.27
N TRP A 12 -24.31 13.87 -6.55
CA TRP A 12 -23.21 13.05 -7.06
C TRP A 12 -21.98 13.90 -7.36
N ILE A 13 -20.87 13.65 -6.67
CA ILE A 13 -19.58 14.25 -6.98
C ILE A 13 -18.81 13.25 -7.83
N ALA A 14 -18.41 13.66 -9.04
CA ALA A 14 -17.50 12.88 -9.88
C ALA A 14 -16.09 12.97 -9.32
N ASP A 15 -15.44 11.83 -9.07
CA ASP A 15 -14.06 11.74 -8.60
C ASP A 15 -13.21 10.98 -9.63
N ASP A 16 -12.41 11.73 -10.38
CA ASP A 16 -11.48 11.18 -11.37
C ASP A 16 -10.28 10.45 -10.70
N ASN A 17 -10.12 10.55 -9.38
CA ASN A 17 -9.04 9.93 -8.60
C ASN A 17 -9.43 8.61 -7.89
N ALA A 18 -10.63 8.08 -8.12
CA ALA A 18 -11.11 6.86 -7.44
C ALA A 18 -10.13 5.67 -7.57
N ALA A 19 -9.41 5.53 -8.70
CA ALA A 19 -8.38 4.51 -8.88
C ALA A 19 -7.26 4.66 -7.85
N PHE A 20 -6.75 5.87 -7.67
CA PHE A 20 -5.65 6.18 -6.75
C PHE A 20 -6.08 6.11 -5.28
N LEU A 21 -7.35 6.39 -4.98
CA LEU A 21 -7.92 6.11 -3.67
C LEU A 21 -7.94 4.61 -3.37
N SER A 22 -8.34 3.78 -4.34
CA SER A 22 -8.26 2.33 -4.22
C SER A 22 -6.82 1.84 -4.04
N LEU A 23 -5.87 2.38 -4.80
CA LEU A 23 -4.45 2.05 -4.65
C LEU A 23 -3.94 2.36 -3.24
N LYS A 24 -4.23 3.57 -2.74
CA LYS A 24 -3.87 3.99 -1.38
C LYS A 24 -4.44 3.05 -0.33
N THR A 25 -5.72 2.71 -0.46
CA THR A 25 -6.42 1.81 0.47
C THR A 25 -5.81 0.40 0.44
N ALA A 26 -5.47 -0.09 -0.76
CA ALA A 26 -4.82 -1.39 -0.93
C ALA A 26 -3.45 -1.44 -0.26
N LEU A 27 -2.62 -0.41 -0.48
CA LEU A 27 -1.27 -0.31 0.11
C LEU A 27 -1.32 -0.19 1.63
N HIS A 28 -2.24 0.63 2.15
CA HIS A 28 -2.46 0.79 3.58
C HIS A 28 -2.83 -0.54 4.25
N ALA A 29 -3.83 -1.24 3.70
CA ALA A 29 -4.23 -2.56 4.20
C ALA A 29 -3.10 -3.59 4.08
N TYR A 30 -2.35 -3.58 2.98
CA TYR A 30 -1.23 -4.48 2.76
C TYR A 30 -0.12 -4.26 3.80
N PHE A 31 0.26 -3.01 4.06
CA PHE A 31 1.28 -2.71 5.07
C PHE A 31 0.82 -3.07 6.49
N GLU A 32 -0.45 -2.85 6.82
CA GLU A 32 -1.04 -3.26 8.11
C GLU A 32 -1.01 -4.77 8.35
N THR A 33 -0.97 -5.61 7.30
CA THR A 33 -0.90 -7.08 7.49
C THR A 33 0.32 -7.51 8.30
N TYR A 34 1.40 -6.71 8.30
CA TYR A 34 2.56 -6.93 9.16
C TYR A 34 2.12 -7.02 10.62
N ARG A 35 1.53 -5.97 11.17
CA ARG A 35 1.23 -5.82 12.59
C ARG A 35 0.41 -6.98 13.17
N VAL A 36 -0.60 -7.43 12.44
CA VAL A 36 -1.45 -8.55 12.81
C VAL A 36 -0.66 -9.86 12.93
N SER A 37 0.32 -10.06 12.07
CA SER A 37 1.18 -11.25 12.11
C SER A 37 2.09 -11.31 13.34
N PHE A 38 2.27 -10.20 14.07
CA PHE A 38 3.09 -10.15 15.29
C PHE A 38 2.25 -10.07 16.57
N GLU A 39 1.16 -9.29 16.58
CA GLU A 39 0.35 -9.11 17.78
C GLU A 39 -0.33 -10.42 18.23
N GLU A 40 -0.65 -11.32 17.29
CA GLU A 40 -1.29 -12.60 17.61
C GLU A 40 -0.30 -13.73 17.93
N SER A 41 0.99 -13.55 17.66
CA SER A 41 2.02 -14.48 18.11
C SER A 41 2.46 -14.10 19.52
N GLN A 42 1.88 -14.70 20.56
CA GLN A 42 2.29 -14.48 21.97
C GLN A 42 3.75 -14.87 22.26
N ASN A 43 4.41 -15.54 21.32
CA ASN A 43 5.85 -15.70 21.29
C ASN A 43 6.39 -14.97 20.06
N PRO A 44 7.56 -14.30 20.12
CA PRO A 44 8.25 -13.77 18.96
C PRO A 44 8.67 -14.93 18.04
N ILE A 45 7.72 -15.44 17.26
CA ILE A 45 7.98 -16.41 16.21
C ILE A 45 8.77 -15.62 15.17
N LYS A 46 10.06 -15.97 14.99
CA LYS A 46 10.85 -15.43 13.86
C LYS A 46 9.99 -15.51 12.61
N ILE A 47 9.93 -14.44 11.81
CA ILE A 47 9.04 -14.34 10.65
C ILE A 47 9.26 -15.52 9.69
N SER A 48 10.49 -16.01 9.62
CA SER A 48 10.88 -17.23 8.91
C SER A 48 10.10 -18.50 9.30
N LYS A 49 9.56 -18.58 10.53
CA LYS A 49 8.73 -19.68 11.05
C LYS A 49 7.23 -19.50 10.80
N LEU A 50 6.75 -18.31 10.42
CA LEU A 50 5.36 -18.05 9.99
C LEU A 50 5.06 -18.61 8.59
N ALA A 51 6.05 -19.21 7.92
CA ALA A 51 5.91 -19.85 6.62
C ALA A 51 5.09 -21.16 6.60
N LYS A 52 4.41 -21.53 7.70
CA LYS A 52 3.60 -22.76 7.80
C LYS A 52 2.11 -22.43 7.94
N PRO A 53 1.24 -22.88 6.99
CA PRO A 53 -0.17 -22.48 6.88
C PRO A 53 -1.10 -22.90 8.03
N GLY A 54 -0.66 -23.72 8.98
CA GLY A 54 -1.51 -24.29 10.04
C GLY A 54 -1.56 -23.53 11.37
N LYS A 55 -0.89 -22.38 11.51
CA LYS A 55 -0.73 -21.68 12.81
C LYS A 55 -1.20 -20.22 12.83
N PHE A 56 -1.76 -19.71 11.74
CA PHE A 56 -2.12 -18.30 11.60
C PHE A 56 -3.55 -18.17 11.07
N ASP A 57 -4.52 -18.06 11.98
CA ASP A 57 -5.96 -17.90 11.66
C ASP A 57 -6.51 -16.60 12.25
N SER A 58 -5.99 -15.47 11.77
CA SER A 58 -6.42 -14.15 12.20
C SER A 58 -7.59 -13.64 11.37
N ASN A 59 -8.71 -13.28 12.01
CA ASN A 59 -9.80 -12.58 11.32
C ASN A 59 -9.38 -11.17 10.85
N LEU A 60 -8.48 -10.52 11.59
CA LEU A 60 -7.96 -9.22 11.21
C LEU A 60 -7.08 -9.33 9.96
N TYR A 61 -6.23 -10.35 9.86
CA TYR A 61 -5.44 -10.60 8.64
C TYR A 61 -6.35 -10.88 7.45
N LYS A 62 -7.39 -11.71 7.61
CA LYS A 62 -8.35 -12.00 6.54
C LYS A 62 -9.02 -10.72 6.03
N SER A 63 -9.44 -9.84 6.95
CA SER A 63 -10.03 -8.54 6.61
C SER A 63 -9.05 -7.67 5.82
N LEU A 64 -7.81 -7.53 6.29
CA LEU A 64 -6.77 -6.76 5.59
C LEU A 64 -6.42 -7.36 4.23
N TYR A 65 -6.34 -8.69 4.14
CA TYR A 65 -6.14 -9.40 2.88
C TYR A 65 -7.28 -9.15 1.89
N PHE A 66 -8.55 -9.21 2.34
CA PHE A 66 -9.71 -8.93 1.49
C PHE A 66 -9.68 -7.50 0.96
N THR A 67 -9.38 -6.52 1.83
CA THR A 67 -9.22 -5.13 1.43
C THR A 67 -8.08 -4.99 0.42
N THR A 68 -6.91 -5.58 0.71
CA THR A 68 -5.73 -5.53 -0.17
C THR A 68 -6.06 -6.02 -1.58
N ILE A 69 -6.59 -7.24 -1.70
CA ILE A 69 -6.87 -7.86 -3.01
C ILE A 69 -7.98 -7.12 -3.75
N THR A 70 -9.08 -6.80 -3.08
CA THR A 70 -10.24 -6.15 -3.71
C THR A 70 -9.87 -4.76 -4.21
N GLN A 71 -9.11 -4.00 -3.43
CA GLN A 71 -8.73 -2.63 -3.78
C GLN A 71 -7.64 -2.58 -4.85
N PHE A 72 -6.66 -3.49 -4.85
CA PHE A 72 -5.73 -3.61 -5.98
C PHE A 72 -6.46 -4.01 -7.27
N GLN A 73 -7.42 -4.94 -7.20
CA GLN A 73 -8.21 -5.33 -8.37
C GLN A 73 -9.03 -4.14 -8.90
N ASN A 74 -9.69 -3.39 -8.02
CA ASN A 74 -10.44 -2.20 -8.41
C ASN A 74 -9.55 -1.11 -9.02
N PHE A 75 -8.35 -0.89 -8.45
CA PHE A 75 -7.36 0.02 -9.04
C PHE A 75 -7.08 -0.36 -10.49
N PHE A 76 -6.66 -1.59 -10.77
CA PHE A 76 -6.38 -2.00 -12.15
C PHE A 76 -7.63 -2.00 -13.04
N GLU A 77 -8.82 -2.34 -12.51
CA GLU A 77 -10.07 -2.22 -13.28
C GLU A 77 -10.29 -0.80 -13.80
N LEU A 78 -10.12 0.18 -12.92
CA LEU A 78 -10.29 1.59 -13.26
C LEU A 78 -9.20 2.07 -14.23
N ILE A 79 -7.95 1.64 -14.05
CA ILE A 79 -6.85 1.94 -14.98
C ILE A 79 -7.12 1.38 -16.38
N LEU A 80 -7.58 0.13 -16.50
CA LEU A 80 -7.90 -0.49 -17.80
C LEU A 80 -9.08 0.23 -18.48
N LYS A 81 -10.11 0.61 -17.71
CA LYS A 81 -11.24 1.39 -18.22
C LYS A 81 -10.82 2.78 -18.66
N ASP A 82 -9.94 3.42 -17.92
CA ASP A 82 -9.44 4.74 -18.24
C ASP A 82 -8.61 4.72 -19.53
N ALA A 83 -7.75 3.72 -19.69
CA ALA A 83 -7.03 3.49 -20.94
C ALA A 83 -7.99 3.30 -22.13
N LEU A 84 -9.08 2.53 -21.96
CA LEU A 84 -10.10 2.38 -23.00
C LEU A 84 -10.75 3.72 -23.35
N ARG A 85 -11.13 4.54 -22.36
CA ARG A 85 -11.72 5.87 -22.59
C ARG A 85 -10.78 6.83 -23.31
N LYS A 86 -9.48 6.76 -23.01
CA LYS A 86 -8.46 7.57 -23.72
C LYS A 86 -8.32 7.18 -25.19
N ILE A 87 -8.61 5.94 -25.56
CA ILE A 87 -8.65 5.50 -26.97
C ILE A 87 -9.97 5.88 -27.63
N ASP A 88 -11.09 5.60 -26.94
CA ASP A 88 -12.45 5.94 -27.34
C ASP A 88 -13.43 5.74 -26.17
N GLU A 89 -14.27 6.73 -25.85
CA GLU A 89 -15.25 6.63 -24.74
C GLU A 89 -16.15 5.39 -24.88
N LEU A 90 -16.48 5.03 -26.14
CA LEU A 90 -17.32 3.90 -26.48
C LEU A 90 -16.71 2.53 -26.17
N PHE A 91 -15.40 2.46 -25.91
CA PHE A 91 -14.73 1.22 -25.57
C PHE A 91 -14.87 0.85 -24.09
N ALA A 92 -15.21 1.79 -23.22
CA ALA A 92 -15.37 1.56 -21.78
C ALA A 92 -16.82 1.26 -21.34
N VAL A 93 -17.77 1.27 -22.29
CA VAL A 93 -19.21 1.07 -22.03
C VAL A 93 -19.71 -0.29 -22.52
N LYS A 94 -20.81 -0.77 -21.93
CA LYS A 94 -21.41 -2.05 -22.27
C LYS A 94 -22.18 -1.94 -23.59
N TRP A 95 -21.96 -2.95 -24.43
CA TRP A 95 -22.64 -3.10 -25.71
C TRP A 95 -23.64 -4.25 -25.65
N ASN A 96 -24.71 -4.16 -26.45
CA ASN A 96 -25.65 -5.25 -26.66
C ASN A 96 -24.96 -6.49 -27.25
N GLU A 97 -24.03 -6.26 -28.17
CA GLU A 97 -23.21 -7.32 -28.78
C GLU A 97 -21.86 -7.48 -28.09
N LYS A 98 -21.27 -8.67 -28.23
CA LYS A 98 -19.94 -8.97 -27.69
C LYS A 98 -18.88 -8.09 -28.37
N PHE A 99 -17.93 -7.57 -27.59
CA PHE A 99 -16.82 -6.82 -28.17
C PHE A 99 -15.90 -7.73 -28.97
N THR A 100 -15.74 -7.42 -30.25
CA THR A 100 -14.97 -8.18 -31.23
C THR A 100 -14.20 -7.23 -32.15
N ALA A 101 -13.28 -7.78 -32.96
CA ALA A 101 -12.57 -7.03 -33.99
C ALA A 101 -13.51 -6.31 -34.99
N SER A 102 -14.68 -6.90 -35.29
CA SER A 102 -15.65 -6.24 -36.17
C SER A 102 -16.31 -5.04 -35.49
N LEU A 103 -16.71 -5.17 -34.22
CA LEU A 103 -17.27 -4.05 -33.46
C LEU A 103 -16.22 -2.93 -33.28
N TYR A 104 -14.97 -3.29 -32.97
CA TYR A 104 -13.87 -2.33 -32.91
C TYR A 104 -13.78 -1.49 -34.21
N ARG A 105 -13.75 -2.17 -35.37
CA ARG A 105 -13.69 -1.50 -36.69
C ARG A 105 -14.90 -0.61 -36.94
N LYS A 106 -16.12 -1.08 -36.62
CA LYS A 106 -17.35 -0.29 -36.73
C LYS A 106 -17.36 0.98 -35.87
N ILE A 107 -16.83 0.89 -34.64
CA ILE A 107 -16.69 2.04 -33.74
C ILE A 107 -15.73 3.05 -34.36
N LYS A 108 -14.56 2.60 -34.84
CA LYS A 108 -13.56 3.51 -35.44
C LYS A 108 -13.97 4.07 -36.79
N SER A 109 -14.74 3.35 -37.60
CA SER A 109 -15.30 3.85 -38.87
C SER A 109 -16.49 4.78 -38.68
N LYS A 110 -17.00 4.96 -37.44
CA LYS A 110 -18.23 5.71 -37.12
C LYS A 110 -19.47 5.19 -37.88
N GLU A 111 -19.47 3.92 -38.26
CA GLU A 111 -20.56 3.27 -39.01
C GLU A 111 -21.71 2.79 -38.10
N LEU A 112 -21.72 3.18 -36.82
CA LEU A 112 -22.69 2.68 -35.84
C LEU A 112 -23.92 3.57 -35.70
N CYS A 113 -25.07 2.92 -35.61
CA CYS A 113 -26.40 3.52 -35.43
C CYS A 113 -27.17 2.93 -34.22
N SER A 114 -26.52 2.21 -33.30
CA SER A 114 -27.23 1.40 -32.27
C SER A 114 -26.95 1.77 -30.81
N ASP A 115 -27.95 1.43 -29.99
CA ASP A 115 -28.13 1.74 -28.57
C ASP A 115 -26.95 1.29 -27.68
N VAL A 116 -26.19 2.27 -27.22
CA VAL A 116 -25.14 2.13 -26.21
C VAL A 116 -25.79 2.15 -24.83
N PHE A 117 -25.52 1.15 -23.98
CA PHE A 117 -25.87 1.28 -22.57
C PHE A 117 -24.82 2.12 -21.87
N CYS A 118 -25.26 3.12 -21.10
CA CYS A 118 -24.39 3.92 -20.23
C CYS A 118 -23.81 3.12 -19.03
N GLN A 119 -23.81 1.78 -19.08
CA GLN A 119 -23.26 0.93 -18.03
C GLN A 119 -21.77 0.70 -18.29
N SER A 120 -20.95 0.83 -17.23
CA SER A 120 -19.53 0.48 -17.27
C SER A 120 -19.35 -1.03 -17.47
N ILE A 121 -18.29 -1.41 -18.18
CA ILE A 121 -17.85 -2.82 -18.27
C ILE A 121 -17.18 -3.30 -16.98
N GLU A 122 -16.89 -4.59 -16.87
CA GLU A 122 -16.16 -5.21 -15.76
C GLU A 122 -14.68 -5.45 -16.11
N PHE A 123 -13.83 -5.77 -15.12
CA PHE A 123 -12.39 -6.00 -15.29
C PHE A 123 -12.02 -6.94 -16.44
N SER A 124 -12.57 -8.16 -16.43
CA SER A 124 -12.20 -9.17 -17.43
C SER A 124 -12.62 -8.76 -18.84
N GLU A 125 -13.71 -8.00 -18.97
CA GLU A 125 -14.12 -7.43 -20.25
C GLU A 125 -13.16 -6.31 -20.67
N ALA A 126 -12.81 -5.39 -19.77
CA ALA A 126 -11.86 -4.31 -20.05
C ALA A 126 -10.51 -4.85 -20.56
N LEU A 127 -9.95 -5.84 -19.87
CA LEU A 127 -8.69 -6.48 -20.26
C LEU A 127 -8.79 -7.18 -21.63
N LYS A 128 -9.89 -7.91 -21.89
CA LYS A 128 -10.13 -8.55 -23.19
C LYS A 128 -10.23 -7.53 -24.34
N ARG A 129 -10.89 -6.40 -24.12
CA ARG A 129 -11.03 -5.35 -25.12
C ARG A 129 -9.70 -4.72 -25.48
N LEU A 130 -8.86 -4.41 -24.49
CA LEU A 130 -7.52 -3.89 -24.74
C LEU A 130 -6.67 -4.86 -25.57
N LYS A 131 -6.74 -6.18 -25.30
CA LYS A 131 -6.07 -7.20 -26.13
C LYS A 131 -6.57 -7.24 -27.57
N ILE A 132 -7.88 -7.04 -27.79
CA ILE A 132 -8.45 -6.95 -29.15
C ILE A 132 -7.93 -5.70 -29.85
N ILE A 133 -7.96 -4.55 -29.17
CA ILE A 133 -7.48 -3.28 -29.73
C ILE A 133 -5.98 -3.34 -30.04
N GLN A 134 -5.16 -3.93 -29.17
CA GLN A 134 -3.73 -4.12 -29.42
C GLN A 134 -3.47 -4.93 -30.70
N LYS A 135 -4.27 -5.95 -30.97
CA LYS A 135 -4.15 -6.76 -32.19
C LYS A 135 -4.58 -6.01 -33.45
N GLU A 136 -5.66 -5.24 -33.37
CA GLU A 136 -6.21 -4.51 -34.51
C GLU A 136 -5.44 -3.21 -34.81
N ASN A 137 -4.92 -2.54 -33.78
CA ASN A 137 -4.15 -1.31 -33.90
C ASN A 137 -2.98 -1.25 -32.90
N PRO A 138 -1.90 -2.01 -33.12
CA PRO A 138 -0.73 -2.03 -32.24
C PRO A 138 0.03 -0.69 -32.23
N LYS A 139 -0.24 0.21 -33.18
CA LYS A 139 0.42 1.51 -33.28
C LYS A 139 -0.28 2.62 -32.50
N ASP A 140 -1.43 2.34 -31.88
CA ASP A 140 -2.13 3.28 -31.01
C ASP A 140 -1.23 3.72 -29.85
N ASP A 141 -1.15 5.03 -29.60
CA ASP A 141 -0.19 5.58 -28.63
C ASP A 141 -0.54 5.25 -27.19
N VAL A 142 -1.84 5.10 -26.86
CA VAL A 142 -2.27 4.64 -25.53
C VAL A 142 -1.90 3.17 -25.35
N ILE A 143 -2.14 2.34 -26.38
CA ILE A 143 -1.78 0.92 -26.37
C ILE A 143 -0.28 0.72 -26.14
N LYS A 144 0.58 1.45 -26.86
CA LYS A 144 2.04 1.34 -26.66
C LYS A 144 2.45 1.64 -25.23
N LYS A 145 1.87 2.67 -24.63
CA LYS A 145 2.20 3.10 -23.26
C LYS A 145 1.77 2.07 -22.21
N ILE A 146 0.67 1.35 -22.44
CA ILE A 146 0.16 0.33 -21.51
C ILE A 146 0.52 -1.11 -21.91
N GLU A 147 1.33 -1.30 -22.96
CA GLU A 147 1.65 -2.63 -23.50
C GLU A 147 2.24 -3.56 -22.44
N PHE A 148 2.97 -3.00 -21.47
CA PHE A 148 3.50 -3.76 -20.34
C PHE A 148 2.41 -4.49 -19.54
N LEU A 149 1.18 -3.99 -19.45
CA LEU A 149 0.06 -4.69 -18.80
C LEU A 149 -0.42 -5.90 -19.60
N LEU A 150 -0.19 -5.91 -20.91
CA LEU A 150 -0.71 -6.90 -21.85
C LEU A 150 0.30 -8.01 -22.17
N VAL A 151 1.55 -7.88 -21.71
CA VAL A 151 2.53 -8.95 -21.82
C VAL A 151 2.10 -10.15 -20.99
N LYS A 152 2.37 -11.37 -21.49
CA LYS A 152 1.86 -12.64 -20.94
C LYS A 152 1.97 -12.74 -19.42
N GLU A 153 3.12 -12.43 -18.84
CA GLU A 153 3.36 -12.56 -17.39
C GLU A 153 2.51 -11.59 -16.55
N ASN A 154 2.36 -10.35 -17.02
CA ASN A 154 1.60 -9.32 -16.32
C ASN A 154 0.10 -9.52 -16.52
N ASP A 155 -0.30 -10.00 -17.69
CA ASP A 155 -1.65 -10.45 -17.99
C ASP A 155 -2.08 -11.60 -17.06
N GLU A 156 -1.25 -12.64 -16.92
CA GLU A 156 -1.48 -13.76 -15.99
C GLU A 156 -1.54 -13.27 -14.53
N THR A 157 -0.76 -12.25 -14.17
CA THR A 157 -0.80 -11.61 -12.85
C THR A 157 -2.15 -10.92 -12.60
N LEU A 158 -2.65 -10.17 -13.59
CA LEU A 158 -3.94 -9.47 -13.54
C LEU A 158 -5.12 -10.44 -13.50
N ASP A 159 -5.07 -11.51 -14.31
CA ASP A 159 -6.05 -12.59 -14.27
C ASP A 159 -6.06 -13.29 -12.90
N PHE A 160 -4.88 -13.58 -12.35
CA PHE A 160 -4.78 -14.17 -11.01
C PHE A 160 -5.32 -13.24 -9.91
N LEU A 161 -5.06 -11.92 -9.99
CA LEU A 161 -5.64 -10.94 -9.07
C LEU A 161 -7.17 -10.94 -9.12
N ASN A 162 -7.74 -10.94 -10.32
CA ASN A 162 -9.20 -11.02 -10.53
C ASN A 162 -9.78 -12.34 -10.00
N ASP A 163 -9.08 -13.45 -10.21
CA ASP A 163 -9.44 -14.75 -9.64
C ASP A 163 -9.45 -14.74 -8.11
N LEU A 164 -8.45 -14.12 -7.46
CA LEU A 164 -8.43 -13.98 -6.00
C LEU A 164 -9.63 -13.15 -5.52
N ARG A 165 -9.91 -12.01 -6.17
CA ARG A 165 -11.08 -11.17 -5.84
C ARG A 165 -12.40 -11.94 -6.00
N ASN A 166 -12.58 -12.67 -7.09
CA ASN A 166 -13.78 -13.46 -7.33
C ASN A 166 -13.93 -14.61 -6.33
N ARG A 167 -12.82 -15.23 -5.92
CA ARG A 167 -12.85 -16.26 -4.85
C ARG A 167 -13.26 -15.65 -3.51
N ILE A 168 -12.77 -14.46 -3.17
CA ILE A 168 -13.14 -13.74 -1.94
C ILE A 168 -14.65 -13.47 -1.95
N TRP A 169 -15.18 -12.87 -3.01
CA TRP A 169 -16.60 -12.49 -3.08
C TRP A 169 -17.58 -13.66 -3.25
N HIS A 170 -17.23 -14.68 -4.03
CA HIS A 170 -18.21 -15.73 -4.39
C HIS A 170 -18.03 -17.05 -3.66
N ARG A 171 -16.81 -17.38 -3.20
CA ARG A 171 -16.51 -18.69 -2.58
C ARG A 171 -16.17 -18.59 -1.10
N GLY A 172 -15.97 -17.38 -0.59
CA GLY A 172 -15.95 -17.10 0.83
C GLY A 172 -14.81 -17.68 1.66
N LEU A 173 -13.80 -18.39 1.13
CA LEU A 173 -12.70 -18.91 1.98
C LEU A 173 -11.48 -19.48 1.23
N TYR A 174 -10.70 -18.64 0.54
CA TYR A 174 -9.29 -18.93 0.25
C TYR A 174 -8.48 -17.63 0.31
N TYR A 175 -7.49 -17.58 1.21
CA TYR A 175 -6.56 -16.46 1.33
C TYR A 175 -5.11 -16.94 1.21
N LEU A 176 -4.25 -16.09 0.66
CA LEU A 176 -2.82 -16.36 0.65
C LEU A 176 -2.29 -16.22 2.08
N PHE A 177 -1.49 -17.19 2.52
CA PHE A 177 -0.74 -17.04 3.77
C PHE A 177 0.37 -15.98 3.61
N TYR A 178 0.79 -15.37 4.71
CA TYR A 178 1.54 -14.11 4.74
C TYR A 178 2.75 -14.02 3.77
N PRO A 179 3.74 -14.94 3.79
CA PRO A 179 4.82 -14.94 2.79
C PRO A 179 4.38 -15.02 1.33
N LYS A 180 3.29 -15.73 1.01
CA LYS A 180 2.77 -15.80 -0.37
C LYS A 180 2.08 -14.53 -0.78
N LEU A 181 1.41 -13.85 0.15
CA LEU A 181 0.90 -12.52 -0.08
C LEU A 181 2.06 -11.57 -0.40
N ASP A 182 3.14 -11.58 0.38
CA ASP A 182 4.32 -10.73 0.12
C ASP A 182 4.96 -11.04 -1.24
N CYS A 183 5.13 -12.33 -1.59
CA CYS A 183 5.63 -12.72 -2.91
C CYS A 183 4.74 -12.19 -4.05
N PHE A 184 3.42 -12.25 -3.88
CA PHE A 184 2.50 -11.80 -4.91
C PHE A 184 2.46 -10.28 -5.01
N ILE A 185 2.30 -9.57 -3.88
CA ILE A 185 2.19 -8.12 -3.87
C ILE A 185 3.52 -7.48 -4.28
N CYS A 186 4.62 -7.79 -3.58
CA CYS A 186 5.92 -7.17 -3.86
C CYS A 186 6.51 -7.61 -5.20
N GLY A 187 6.32 -8.89 -5.56
CA GLY A 187 6.98 -9.48 -6.72
C GLY A 187 6.21 -9.29 -8.03
N LYS A 188 4.89 -9.05 -7.98
CA LYS A 188 4.04 -8.98 -9.17
C LYS A 188 3.18 -7.72 -9.22
N ILE A 189 2.51 -7.35 -8.12
CA ILE A 189 1.58 -6.20 -8.11
C ILE A 189 2.30 -4.84 -8.04
N LEU A 190 3.20 -4.63 -7.08
CA LEU A 190 3.89 -3.35 -6.91
C LEU A 190 4.72 -2.94 -8.14
N PRO A 191 5.42 -3.85 -8.86
CA PRO A 191 6.08 -3.51 -10.11
C PRO A 191 5.14 -2.99 -11.20
N LEU A 192 3.89 -3.50 -11.24
CA LEU A 192 2.87 -3.01 -12.17
C LEU A 192 2.30 -1.67 -11.73
N VAL A 193 2.05 -1.49 -10.43
CA VAL A 193 1.63 -0.20 -9.88
C VAL A 193 2.63 0.88 -10.26
N LYS A 194 3.93 0.63 -10.09
CA LYS A 194 4.98 1.60 -10.44
C LYS A 194 4.93 1.99 -11.91
N GLN A 195 4.88 1.01 -12.81
CA GLN A 195 4.80 1.28 -14.24
C GLN A 195 3.53 2.05 -14.62
N VAL A 196 2.40 1.78 -13.96
CA VAL A 196 1.16 2.55 -14.16
C VAL A 196 1.32 3.99 -13.64
N THR A 197 1.85 4.18 -12.44
CA THR A 197 1.98 5.51 -11.84
C THR A 197 3.02 6.38 -12.56
N ASP A 198 3.97 5.76 -13.26
CA ASP A 198 4.98 6.43 -14.08
C ASP A 198 4.44 6.86 -15.47
N LEU A 199 3.19 6.51 -15.82
CA LEU A 199 2.55 7.02 -17.04
C LEU A 199 2.41 8.54 -16.97
N ASP A 200 2.65 9.22 -18.09
CA ASP A 200 2.66 10.68 -18.17
C ASP A 200 1.36 11.32 -17.67
N TRP A 201 0.22 10.73 -18.01
CA TRP A 201 -1.10 11.20 -17.56
C TRP A 201 -1.45 10.85 -16.11
N TYR A 202 -0.58 10.15 -15.37
CA TYR A 202 -0.75 9.85 -13.93
C TYR A 202 0.39 10.37 -13.06
N SER A 203 1.50 10.81 -13.65
CA SER A 203 2.73 11.24 -12.97
C SER A 203 2.52 12.37 -11.94
N GLU A 204 1.48 13.20 -12.13
CA GLU A 204 1.12 14.28 -11.21
C GLU A 204 0.26 13.81 -10.03
N ASN A 205 -0.36 12.62 -10.11
CA ASN A 205 -1.17 12.09 -9.02
C ASN A 205 -0.28 11.50 -7.92
N LYS A 206 -0.07 12.28 -6.87
CA LYS A 206 0.73 11.89 -5.69
C LYS A 206 -0.11 11.61 -4.45
N GLU A 207 -1.44 11.59 -4.55
CA GLU A 207 -2.33 11.44 -3.39
C GLU A 207 -2.32 10.01 -2.81
N TRP A 208 -1.95 9.04 -3.66
CA TRP A 208 -1.89 7.63 -3.31
C TRP A 208 -0.66 7.26 -2.49
N ILE A 209 0.46 7.95 -2.69
CA ILE A 209 1.73 7.62 -2.05
C ILE A 209 1.91 8.43 -0.76
N TYR A 210 2.47 7.81 0.27
CA TYR A 210 2.95 8.54 1.44
C TYR A 210 4.12 9.46 1.06
N LYS A 211 4.39 10.46 1.90
CA LYS A 211 5.53 11.36 1.69
C LYS A 211 6.83 10.70 2.09
N ASN A 212 7.95 11.21 1.57
CA ASN A 212 9.29 10.70 1.87
C ASN A 212 9.52 10.57 3.38
N LEU A 213 10.10 9.43 3.75
CA LEU A 213 10.45 9.10 5.12
C LEU A 213 11.71 9.88 5.52
N ALA A 214 11.86 10.17 6.82
CA ALA A 214 13.01 10.91 7.34
C ALA A 214 14.36 10.17 7.15
N CYS A 215 14.32 8.85 6.94
CA CYS A 215 15.50 8.02 6.64
C CYS A 215 15.79 7.86 5.14
N ASP A 216 15.08 8.60 4.28
CA ASP A 216 15.23 8.58 2.80
C ASP A 216 15.03 7.21 2.15
N ILE A 217 14.36 6.30 2.85
CA ILE A 217 13.96 5.00 2.30
C ILE A 217 12.61 5.14 1.62
N ASP A 218 12.51 4.54 0.44
CA ASP A 218 11.24 4.24 -0.22
C ASP A 218 10.84 2.78 0.08
N PRO A 219 9.88 2.55 0.99
CA PRO A 219 9.37 1.22 1.29
C PRO A 219 8.93 0.41 0.06
N ILE A 220 8.26 1.02 -0.92
CA ILE A 220 7.71 0.30 -2.07
C ILE A 220 8.84 -0.21 -2.95
N ASN A 221 9.76 0.67 -3.35
CA ASN A 221 10.90 0.28 -4.17
C ASN A 221 11.83 -0.71 -3.44
N SER A 222 12.01 -0.51 -2.13
CA SER A 222 12.80 -1.43 -1.30
C SER A 222 12.17 -2.81 -1.23
N LEU A 223 10.84 -2.92 -1.10
CA LEU A 223 10.11 -4.20 -1.10
C LEU A 223 10.24 -4.95 -2.43
N ILE A 224 10.08 -4.24 -3.56
CA ILE A 224 10.28 -4.81 -4.91
C ILE A 224 11.72 -5.34 -5.07
N SER A 225 12.70 -4.59 -4.56
CA SER A 225 14.10 -4.99 -4.64
C SER A 225 14.41 -6.22 -3.77
N GLU A 226 13.80 -6.30 -2.58
CA GLU A 226 14.12 -7.32 -1.59
C GLU A 226 13.48 -8.67 -1.92
N ILE A 227 12.25 -8.68 -2.42
CA ILE A 227 11.54 -9.93 -2.78
C ILE A 227 12.21 -10.67 -3.94
N SER A 228 12.96 -9.93 -4.75
CA SER A 228 13.73 -10.43 -5.89
C SER A 228 15.04 -11.14 -5.47
N LYS A 229 15.51 -10.95 -4.23
CA LYS A 229 16.74 -11.56 -3.70
C LYS A 229 16.52 -12.99 -3.22
N ARG A 230 17.60 -13.80 -3.25
CA ARG A 230 17.61 -15.19 -2.78
C ARG A 230 18.78 -15.42 -1.82
N PRO A 231 18.55 -15.92 -0.59
CA PRO A 231 17.24 -16.16 0.04
C PRO A 231 16.48 -14.85 0.32
N ILE A 232 15.14 -14.92 0.40
CA ILE A 232 14.31 -13.74 0.71
C ILE A 232 14.48 -13.40 2.21
N ASN A 233 14.82 -12.15 2.51
CA ASN A 233 14.85 -11.64 3.88
C ASN A 233 13.46 -11.13 4.28
N TYR A 234 12.66 -12.00 4.92
CA TYR A 234 11.32 -11.64 5.37
C TYR A 234 11.29 -10.67 6.56
N GLU A 235 12.37 -10.58 7.34
CA GLU A 235 12.49 -9.61 8.44
C GLU A 235 12.63 -8.19 7.91
N LYS A 236 13.43 -8.03 6.85
CA LYS A 236 13.53 -6.76 6.14
C LYS A 236 12.21 -6.37 5.45
N ILE A 237 11.53 -7.33 4.82
CA ILE A 237 10.19 -7.08 4.25
C ILE A 237 9.23 -6.58 5.33
N ALA A 238 9.22 -7.22 6.50
CA ALA A 238 8.44 -6.82 7.66
C ALA A 238 8.71 -5.37 8.09
N LEU A 239 9.99 -5.03 8.27
CA LEU A 239 10.41 -3.68 8.64
C LEU A 239 9.96 -2.65 7.60
N LEU A 240 10.13 -2.94 6.31
CA LEU A 240 9.70 -2.05 5.23
C LEU A 240 8.18 -1.86 5.21
N LYS A 241 7.41 -2.92 5.50
CA LYS A 241 5.94 -2.82 5.64
C LYS A 241 5.56 -1.96 6.83
N GLU A 242 6.20 -2.12 7.98
CA GLU A 242 5.97 -1.26 9.15
C GLU A 242 6.32 0.21 8.87
N MET A 243 7.42 0.46 8.15
CA MET A 243 7.78 1.80 7.70
C MET A 243 6.71 2.40 6.79
N GLY A 244 6.23 1.64 5.78
CA GLY A 244 5.15 2.07 4.89
C GLY A 244 3.82 2.31 5.63
N ARG A 245 3.49 1.44 6.59
CA ARG A 245 2.33 1.55 7.47
C ARG A 245 2.36 2.85 8.27
N ALA A 246 3.47 3.10 8.96
CA ALA A 246 3.67 4.29 9.77
C ALA A 246 3.71 5.56 8.92
N ALA A 247 4.23 5.49 7.69
CA ALA A 247 4.25 6.61 6.76
C ALA A 247 2.82 7.05 6.38
N TYR A 248 1.90 6.10 6.13
CA TYR A 248 0.49 6.43 5.89
C TYR A 248 -0.25 6.94 7.14
N HIS A 249 0.14 6.48 8.33
CA HIS A 249 -0.44 6.94 9.60
C HIS A 249 0.17 8.23 10.12
N ASN A 250 1.19 8.76 9.46
CA ASN A 250 1.89 9.95 9.94
C ASN A 250 0.91 11.13 10.01
N PRO A 251 0.56 11.62 11.21
CA PRO A 251 -0.43 12.67 11.34
C PRO A 251 0.16 14.05 11.00
N ILE A 252 1.48 14.15 10.81
CA ILE A 252 2.13 15.40 10.44
C ILE A 252 1.83 15.71 8.98
N ILE A 253 1.12 16.81 8.78
CA ILE A 253 0.84 17.35 7.47
C ILE A 253 2.12 18.02 6.99
N GLN A 254 2.93 17.36 6.15
CA GLN A 254 4.11 18.05 5.61
C GLN A 254 3.65 19.20 4.72
N LEU A 255 4.37 20.32 4.79
CA LEU A 255 4.13 21.50 3.97
C LEU A 255 4.51 21.17 2.52
N ASP A 256 3.66 21.58 1.58
CA ASP A 256 3.99 21.55 0.15
C ASP A 256 4.52 22.94 -0.23
N ASP A 257 5.53 22.98 -1.08
CA ASP A 257 6.10 24.21 -1.62
C ASP A 257 5.03 25.04 -2.36
N ASN A 258 4.02 24.37 -2.92
CA ASN A 258 2.90 25.00 -3.63
C ASN A 258 1.74 25.47 -2.72
N CYS A 259 1.81 25.28 -1.40
CA CYS A 259 0.77 25.76 -0.50
C CYS A 259 0.73 27.29 -0.45
N SER A 260 -0.48 27.86 -0.50
CA SER A 260 -0.67 29.27 -0.19
C SER A 260 -0.19 29.61 1.23
N PRO A 261 0.18 30.87 1.53
CA PRO A 261 0.60 31.27 2.87
C PRO A 261 -0.44 30.95 3.95
N LEU A 262 -1.74 31.07 3.62
CA LEU A 262 -2.83 30.76 4.54
C LEU A 262 -2.90 29.26 4.85
N GLU A 263 -2.89 28.41 3.82
CA GLU A 263 -2.88 26.94 4.00
C GLU A 263 -1.64 26.48 4.75
N ARG A 264 -0.48 27.09 4.47
CA ARG A 264 0.76 26.84 5.19
C ARG A 264 0.60 27.17 6.67
N GLY A 265 0.04 28.34 7.01
CA GLY A 265 -0.25 28.74 8.38
C GLY A 265 -1.18 27.77 9.11
N LEU A 266 -2.27 27.35 8.46
CA LEU A 266 -3.22 26.37 9.00
C LEU A 266 -2.54 25.02 9.26
N LYS A 267 -1.76 24.51 8.30
CA LYS A 267 -1.04 23.23 8.43
C LYS A 267 0.00 23.26 9.55
N VAL A 268 0.76 24.35 9.67
CA VAL A 268 1.72 24.55 10.77
C VAL A 268 1.03 24.52 12.13
N ASN A 269 -0.09 25.24 12.27
CA ASN A 269 -0.86 25.26 13.51
C ASN A 269 -1.42 23.87 13.86
N CYS A 270 -1.99 23.16 12.88
CA CYS A 270 -2.46 21.78 13.07
C CYS A 270 -1.34 20.85 13.54
N ASN A 271 -0.16 20.92 12.92
CA ASN A 271 0.99 20.11 13.35
C ASN A 271 1.44 20.48 14.77
N ARG A 272 1.46 21.78 15.10
CA ARG A 272 1.83 22.26 16.44
C ARG A 272 0.90 21.71 17.51
N GLU A 273 -0.41 21.77 17.31
CA GLU A 273 -1.38 21.22 18.27
C GLU A 273 -1.22 19.71 18.45
N LYS A 274 -1.03 18.97 17.37
CA LYS A 274 -0.74 17.52 17.43
C LYS A 274 0.53 17.23 18.25
N MET A 275 1.60 18.01 18.01
CA MET A 275 2.87 17.82 18.72
C MET A 275 2.80 18.21 20.20
N LYS A 276 1.93 19.14 20.61
CA LYS A 276 1.74 19.43 22.05
C LYS A 276 1.32 18.17 22.82
N TYR A 277 0.32 17.44 22.30
CA TYR A 277 -0.15 16.20 22.92
C TYR A 277 0.94 15.14 22.97
N VAL A 278 1.64 14.93 21.85
CA VAL A 278 2.73 13.95 21.77
C VAL A 278 3.86 14.31 22.74
N ASN A 279 4.24 15.58 22.84
CA ASN A 279 5.30 16.04 23.75
C ASN A 279 4.94 15.82 25.22
N VAL A 280 3.68 16.04 25.61
CA VAL A 280 3.21 15.73 26.97
C VAL A 280 3.33 14.23 27.24
N LYS A 281 2.93 13.38 26.29
CA LYS A 281 3.04 11.93 26.41
C LYS A 281 4.49 11.47 26.51
N VAL A 282 5.37 11.97 25.64
CA VAL A 282 6.81 11.67 25.68
C VAL A 282 7.44 12.13 27.00
N ALA A 283 7.07 13.31 27.52
CA ALA A 283 7.57 13.82 28.79
C ALA A 283 7.09 12.99 30.00
N ALA A 284 5.84 12.53 30.00
CA ALA A 284 5.32 11.65 31.04
C ALA A 284 6.09 10.32 31.07
N VAL A 285 6.30 9.70 29.91
CA VAL A 285 6.96 8.40 29.82
C VAL A 285 8.48 8.50 30.11
N ARG A 286 9.14 9.63 29.81
CA ARG A 286 10.54 9.89 30.21
C ARG A 286 10.77 9.76 31.72
N ASN A 287 9.75 10.01 32.54
CA ASN A 287 9.88 10.02 34.00
C ASN A 287 9.66 8.64 34.65
N GLU A 288 9.12 7.66 33.93
CA GLU A 288 8.63 6.42 34.55
C GLU A 288 9.56 5.22 34.34
N LEU A 289 9.97 4.84 33.13
CA LEU A 289 10.61 3.52 32.90
C LEU A 289 11.48 3.38 31.62
N LEU A 290 12.00 4.46 31.00
CA LEU A 290 12.73 4.34 29.71
C LEU A 290 14.20 4.79 29.72
N SER A 291 15.01 4.06 28.95
CA SER A 291 16.44 4.29 28.69
C SER A 291 16.75 5.28 27.57
N GLY A 292 15.77 5.74 26.78
CA GLY A 292 16.04 6.77 25.76
C GLY A 292 14.85 7.21 24.91
N VAL A 293 14.94 8.44 24.40
CA VAL A 293 14.07 9.00 23.35
C VAL A 293 14.93 9.30 22.13
N TYR A 294 14.47 8.85 20.97
CA TYR A 294 15.22 8.92 19.72
C TYR A 294 14.42 9.61 18.61
N ILE A 295 15.13 10.01 17.56
CA ILE A 295 14.51 10.50 16.32
C ILE A 295 13.90 9.31 15.57
N CYS A 296 12.62 9.41 15.25
CA CYS A 296 11.92 8.39 14.47
C CYS A 296 12.40 8.40 13.01
N PRO A 297 12.79 7.25 12.43
CA PRO A 297 13.26 7.18 11.05
C PRO A 297 12.16 7.41 10.01
N VAL A 298 10.88 7.28 10.39
CA VAL A 298 9.75 7.50 9.49
C VAL A 298 9.35 8.98 9.46
N CYS A 299 9.05 9.58 10.62
CA CYS A 299 8.50 10.95 10.68
C CYS A 299 9.53 12.04 11.06
N GLY A 300 10.75 11.66 11.46
CA GLY A 300 11.81 12.59 11.81
C GLY A 300 11.63 13.32 13.16
N GLN A 301 10.62 12.97 13.94
CA GLN A 301 10.39 13.58 15.26
C GLN A 301 11.11 12.83 16.38
N GLU A 302 11.55 13.54 17.40
CA GLU A 302 12.16 12.99 18.62
C GLU A 302 11.11 12.37 19.56
N THR A 303 10.40 11.36 19.06
CA THR A 303 9.25 10.73 19.73
C THR A 303 9.29 9.21 19.66
N LEU A 304 10.43 8.63 19.27
CA LEU A 304 10.66 7.18 19.28
C LEU A 304 11.12 6.75 20.67
N LEU A 305 10.27 6.02 21.37
CA LEU A 305 10.47 5.57 22.75
C LEU A 305 10.95 4.12 22.77
N LYS A 306 11.99 3.83 23.56
CA LYS A 306 12.50 2.46 23.78
C LYS A 306 11.94 1.88 25.07
N TYR A 307 11.05 0.90 24.94
CA TYR A 307 10.46 0.16 26.04
C TYR A 307 11.32 -1.04 26.39
N GLU A 308 11.64 -1.16 27.68
CA GLU A 308 12.39 -2.27 28.24
C GLU A 308 11.54 -3.00 29.28
N LEU A 309 11.65 -4.33 29.30
CA LEU A 309 11.09 -5.15 30.35
C LEU A 309 12.08 -5.20 31.50
N ASP A 310 11.59 -4.93 32.71
CA ASP A 310 12.33 -5.15 33.93
C ASP A 310 12.34 -6.65 34.26
N ASP A 311 13.49 -7.29 34.09
CA ASP A 311 13.79 -8.67 34.47
C ASP A 311 14.79 -8.69 35.63
N THR A 312 14.66 -7.73 36.57
CA THR A 312 15.50 -7.66 37.76
C THR A 312 15.49 -9.00 38.49
N SER A 313 16.67 -9.60 38.60
CA SER A 313 16.86 -10.84 39.35
C SER A 313 17.27 -10.56 40.79
N TYR A 314 16.83 -11.41 41.72
CA TYR A 314 17.20 -11.34 43.14
C TYR A 314 17.89 -12.64 43.56
N ASP A 315 19.15 -12.55 43.98
CA ASP A 315 19.95 -13.72 44.38
C ASP A 315 19.88 -14.04 45.89
N GLY A 316 19.04 -13.32 46.63
CA GLY A 316 18.97 -13.43 48.09
C GLY A 316 19.80 -12.40 48.86
N ARG A 317 20.68 -11.63 48.20
CA ARG A 317 21.50 -10.56 48.81
C ARG A 317 21.41 -9.22 48.08
N ALA A 318 21.27 -9.23 46.77
CA ALA A 318 21.18 -8.02 45.96
C ALA A 318 20.20 -8.18 44.79
N TYR A 319 19.67 -7.05 44.35
CA TYR A 319 18.92 -6.93 43.11
C TYR A 319 19.89 -6.63 41.96
N TYR A 320 19.82 -7.40 40.89
CA TYR A 320 20.56 -7.14 39.65
C TYR A 320 19.56 -6.71 38.60
N PRO A 321 19.44 -5.39 38.33
CA PRO A 321 18.53 -4.91 37.31
C PRO A 321 19.00 -5.42 35.94
N HIS A 322 18.13 -6.17 35.27
CA HIS A 322 18.32 -6.60 33.90
C HIS A 322 17.17 -6.04 33.08
N PHE A 323 17.49 -5.12 32.17
CA PHE A 323 16.50 -4.53 31.29
C PHE A 323 16.60 -5.17 29.91
N ILE A 324 15.53 -5.82 29.48
CA ILE A 324 15.47 -6.48 28.17
C ILE A 324 14.72 -5.57 27.20
N PRO A 325 15.33 -5.11 26.10
CA PRO A 325 14.63 -4.36 25.08
C PRO A 325 13.42 -5.13 24.53
N GLU A 326 12.23 -4.56 24.70
CA GLU A 326 10.97 -5.18 24.26
C GLU A 326 10.59 -4.65 22.88
N LYS A 327 10.49 -3.32 22.77
CA LYS A 327 9.97 -2.64 21.60
C LYS A 327 10.42 -1.19 21.52
N LEU A 328 10.46 -0.67 20.29
CA LEU A 328 10.60 0.75 19.99
C LEU A 328 9.29 1.23 19.36
N LYS A 329 8.74 2.34 19.85
CA LYS A 329 7.48 2.89 19.35
C LYS A 329 7.52 4.39 19.21
N CYS A 330 7.09 4.89 18.05
CA CYS A 330 6.96 6.30 17.77
C CYS A 330 5.58 6.80 18.18
N GLU A 331 5.53 7.77 19.08
CA GLU A 331 4.27 8.39 19.53
C GLU A 331 3.66 9.36 18.52
N THR A 332 4.41 9.72 17.47
CA THR A 332 3.90 10.55 16.37
C THR A 332 3.24 9.72 15.27
N CYS A 333 4.01 8.90 14.54
CA CYS A 333 3.53 8.18 13.35
C CYS A 333 3.15 6.73 13.62
N SER A 334 3.14 6.30 14.89
CA SER A 334 2.85 4.94 15.35
C SER A 334 3.86 3.85 14.94
N PHE A 335 4.98 4.19 14.28
CA PHE A 335 6.03 3.22 13.91
C PHE A 335 6.42 2.36 15.11
N GLU A 336 6.31 1.03 15.00
CA GLU A 336 6.60 0.09 16.08
C GLU A 336 7.41 -1.11 15.59
N ILE A 337 8.58 -1.33 16.21
CA ILE A 337 9.40 -2.53 15.98
C ILE A 337 9.65 -3.23 17.31
N ARG A 338 9.72 -4.55 17.30
CA ARG A 338 9.98 -5.38 18.48
C ARG A 338 11.36 -6.04 18.34
N SER A 339 11.89 -6.53 19.45
CA SER A 339 13.22 -7.16 19.52
C SER A 339 13.38 -8.44 18.68
N ASN A 340 12.30 -8.91 18.04
CA ASN A 340 12.29 -10.04 17.12
C ASN A 340 12.57 -9.67 15.66
N ILE A 341 12.62 -8.38 15.32
CA ILE A 341 13.17 -7.91 14.03
C ILE A 341 14.68 -7.77 14.23
N GLU A 342 15.46 -8.50 13.43
CA GLU A 342 16.91 -8.42 13.44
C GLU A 342 17.39 -6.98 13.17
N ASP A 343 18.54 -6.63 13.73
CA ASP A 343 19.19 -5.32 13.74
C ASP A 343 18.86 -4.42 12.54
N LEU A 344 18.38 -3.20 12.80
CA LEU A 344 18.04 -2.22 11.76
C LEU A 344 19.24 -1.91 10.84
N SER A 345 20.47 -2.04 11.34
CA SER A 345 21.69 -1.87 10.55
C SER A 345 21.94 -3.03 9.57
N LEU A 346 21.49 -4.25 9.88
CA LEU A 346 21.54 -5.41 8.96
C LEU A 346 20.57 -5.26 7.78
N CYS A 347 19.60 -4.37 7.87
CA CYS A 347 18.68 -4.10 6.77
C CYS A 347 19.28 -3.16 5.70
N ASN A 348 20.54 -2.69 5.85
CA ASN A 348 21.15 -1.60 5.08
C ASN A 348 20.30 -0.32 5.09
N ILE A 349 19.61 -0.10 6.20
CA ILE A 349 18.77 1.06 6.43
C ILE A 349 19.62 2.00 7.29
N ASN A 350 19.85 3.23 6.83
CA ASN A 350 20.66 4.22 7.55
C ASN A 350 19.91 4.68 8.81
N CYS A 351 19.92 3.83 9.83
CA CYS A 351 19.23 4.00 11.10
C CYS A 351 20.15 3.55 12.22
N LYS A 352 20.13 4.26 13.33
CA LYS A 352 20.88 3.89 14.53
C LYS A 352 20.49 2.46 14.95
N ASN A 353 21.46 1.64 15.33
CA ASN A 353 21.17 0.37 15.98
C ASN A 353 20.68 0.67 17.40
N PHE A 354 19.37 0.53 17.62
CA PHE A 354 18.74 0.80 18.91
C PHE A 354 18.80 -0.39 19.87
N TRP A 355 19.25 -1.56 19.39
CA TRP A 355 19.35 -2.78 20.18
C TRP A 355 20.74 -2.98 20.79
N SER A 356 21.79 -2.36 20.23
CA SER A 356 23.19 -2.50 20.65
C SER A 356 23.63 -1.61 21.82
N ASP A 357 22.74 -0.82 22.42
CA ASP A 357 23.09 0.05 23.56
C ASP A 357 23.35 -0.74 24.88
N HIS A 358 23.52 -2.07 24.82
CA HIS A 358 23.80 -2.98 25.94
C HIS A 358 25.04 -3.87 25.70
N THR A 359 26.19 -3.26 25.42
CA THR A 359 27.50 -3.91 25.60
C THR A 359 28.39 -3.09 26.50
#